data_AF-A0AAU1ZMW3-F1
#
_entry.id   AF-A0AAU1ZMW3-F1
#
_cell.length_a   1.000
_cell.length_b   1.000
_cell.length_c   1.000
_cell.angle_alpha   90.00
_cell.angle_beta   90.00
_cell.angle_gamma   90.00
#
_symmetry.space_group_name_H-M   'P 1'
#
loop_
_entity.id
_entity.type
_entity.pdbx_description
1 polymer ?
#
loop_
_entity_poly.entity_id
_entity_poly.type
_entity_poly.pdbx_seq_one_letter_code
_entity_poly.pdbx_strand_id
1 'polypeptide(L)' 'MSGTRTLLLGGALAFASLVPASGAVAAASGTHAPARTQDVVQSFRNQATDRCMDDTSNGFRTWPCNSTPYQSWF' A
#
# COMPACT_ATOMS: atom_id res chain seq x y z
N MET A 1 17.31 -2.83 -43.19
CA MET A 1 17.56 -1.70 -42.28
C MET A 1 18.12 -2.29 -41.00
N SER A 2 19.41 -2.08 -40.76
CA SER A 2 20.16 -2.60 -39.62
C SER A 2 19.71 -1.98 -38.30
N GLY A 3 19.67 -2.77 -37.23
CA GLY A 3 19.53 -2.29 -35.86
C GLY A 3 20.30 -3.21 -34.91
N THR A 4 21.53 -2.81 -34.61
CA THR A 4 22.60 -3.55 -33.94
C THR A 4 22.29 -3.86 -32.47
N ARG A 5 22.59 -5.10 -32.05
CA ARG A 5 22.59 -5.56 -30.65
C ARG A 5 23.73 -4.91 -29.85
N THR A 6 23.46 -4.46 -28.63
CA THR A 6 24.51 -4.13 -27.66
C THR A 6 24.18 -4.77 -26.31
N LEU A 7 24.96 -5.80 -25.97
CA LEU A 7 25.02 -6.41 -24.64
C LEU A 7 26.02 -5.60 -23.81
N LEU A 8 25.61 -5.13 -22.62
CA LEU A 8 26.53 -4.51 -21.66
C LEU A 8 26.90 -5.50 -20.56
N LEU A 9 28.20 -5.47 -20.28
CA LEU A 9 28.99 -6.35 -19.45
C LEU A 9 28.67 -6.22 -17.95
N GLY A 10 29.01 -7.30 -17.23
CA GLY A 10 28.79 -7.47 -15.81
C GLY A 10 29.56 -6.51 -14.90
N GLY A 11 28.94 -6.21 -13.76
CA GLY A 11 29.59 -5.58 -12.61
C GLY A 11 29.67 -6.60 -11.46
N ALA A 12 30.88 -6.91 -11.02
CA ALA A 12 31.12 -7.72 -9.83
C ALA A 12 30.78 -6.92 -8.56
N LEU A 13 29.88 -7.46 -7.73
CA LEU A 13 29.53 -6.89 -6.44
C LEU A 13 30.38 -7.56 -5.35
N ALA A 14 31.39 -6.87 -4.84
CA ALA A 14 32.09 -7.24 -3.63
C ALA A 14 31.34 -6.65 -2.42
N PHE A 15 30.61 -7.49 -1.69
CA PHE A 15 29.95 -7.09 -0.44
C PHE A 15 30.94 -7.25 0.72
N ALA A 16 31.52 -6.15 1.20
CA ALA A 16 32.26 -6.12 2.45
C ALA A 16 31.25 -6.16 3.61
N SER A 17 31.26 -7.26 4.38
CA SER A 17 30.39 -7.46 5.54
C SER A 17 30.88 -6.64 6.74
N LEU A 18 30.13 -5.59 7.11
CA LEU A 18 30.29 -4.88 8.38
C LEU A 18 29.43 -5.59 9.44
N VAL A 19 30.05 -6.09 10.50
CA VAL A 19 29.38 -6.67 11.68
C VAL A 19 29.02 -5.54 12.65
N PRO A 20 27.73 -5.24 12.91
CA PRO A 20 27.38 -4.32 13.98
C PRO A 20 27.48 -5.00 15.35
N ALA A 21 28.20 -4.35 16.27
CA ALA A 21 28.31 -4.75 17.67
C ALA A 21 26.94 -4.70 18.36
N SER A 22 26.57 -5.82 18.97
CA SER A 22 25.30 -5.99 19.68
C SER A 22 25.25 -5.14 20.96
N GLY A 23 24.73 -3.91 20.86
CA GLY A 23 24.31 -3.11 22.01
C GLY A 23 22.96 -3.62 22.53
N ALA A 24 22.90 -3.97 23.81
CA ALA A 24 21.69 -4.47 24.45
C ALA A 24 20.59 -3.38 24.51
N VAL A 25 19.46 -3.62 23.86
CA VAL A 25 18.27 -2.77 23.95
C VAL A 25 17.46 -3.18 25.19
N ALA A 26 17.28 -2.25 26.13
CA ALA A 26 16.34 -2.43 27.23
C ALA A 26 14.91 -2.30 26.69
N ALA A 27 14.16 -3.40 26.68
CA ALA A 27 12.75 -3.39 26.29
C ALA A 27 11.91 -2.73 27.40
N ALA A 28 11.44 -1.52 27.14
CA ALA A 28 10.40 -0.90 27.97
C ALA A 28 9.06 -1.56 27.62
N SER A 29 8.58 -2.44 28.50
CA SER A 29 7.25 -3.03 28.41
C SER A 29 6.20 -1.97 28.79
N GLY A 30 5.78 -1.16 27.83
CA GLY A 30 4.58 -0.34 27.97
C GLY A 30 3.34 -1.23 28.06
N THR A 31 2.43 -0.93 28.98
CA THR A 31 1.10 -1.52 29.03
C THR A 31 0.35 -1.15 27.75
N HIS A 32 0.27 -2.10 26.81
CA HIS A 32 -0.49 -1.93 25.58
C HIS A 32 -1.98 -1.98 25.93
N ALA A 33 -2.67 -0.85 25.79
CA ALA A 33 -4.13 -0.83 25.84
C ALA A 33 -4.68 -1.76 24.73
N PRO A 34 -5.83 -2.42 24.96
CA PRO A 34 -6.42 -3.26 23.93
C PRO A 34 -6.70 -2.41 22.68
N ALA A 35 -6.16 -2.85 21.54
CA ALA A 35 -6.46 -2.24 20.26
C ALA A 35 -7.97 -2.37 20.00
N ARG A 36 -8.67 -1.24 19.93
CA ARG A 36 -10.03 -1.21 19.40
C ARG A 36 -9.91 -1.36 17.89
N THR A 37 -10.45 -2.42 17.32
CA THR A 37 -10.77 -2.44 15.89
C THR A 37 -11.78 -1.33 15.66
N GLN A 38 -11.32 -0.20 15.15
CA GLN A 38 -12.23 0.80 14.62
C GLN A 38 -12.61 0.32 13.23
N ASP A 39 -13.89 0.07 13.03
CA ASP A 39 -14.45 -0.15 11.69
C ASP A 39 -14.47 1.23 11.02
N VAL A 40 -13.31 1.64 10.50
CA VAL A 40 -13.14 2.97 9.92
C VAL A 40 -13.86 2.97 8.58
N VAL A 41 -14.91 3.77 8.47
CA VAL A 41 -15.65 3.93 7.22
C VAL A 41 -14.73 4.51 6.13
N GLN A 42 -14.53 3.75 5.06
CA GLN A 42 -13.73 4.11 3.89
C GLN A 42 -14.61 4.42 2.68
N SER A 43 -14.02 5.11 1.71
CA SER A 43 -14.52 5.18 0.33
C SER A 43 -13.40 4.80 -0.63
N PHE A 44 -13.74 4.16 -1.75
CA PHE A 44 -12.76 3.69 -2.72
C PHE A 44 -12.93 4.45 -4.04
N ARG A 45 -11.91 5.23 -4.41
CA ARG A 45 -11.86 5.99 -5.67
C ARG A 45 -10.88 5.36 -6.65
N ASN A 46 -11.38 5.06 -7.85
CA ASN A 46 -10.56 4.61 -8.97
C ASN A 46 -9.67 5.75 -9.45
N GLN A 47 -8.34 5.54 -9.42
CA GLN A 47 -7.35 6.58 -9.74
C GLN A 47 -7.26 6.94 -11.23
N ALA A 48 -7.77 6.09 -12.14
CA ALA A 48 -7.73 6.33 -13.58
C ALA A 48 -8.97 7.08 -14.09
N THR A 49 -10.11 6.91 -13.41
CA THR A 49 -11.42 7.44 -13.86
C THR A 49 -12.03 8.43 -12.90
N ASP A 50 -11.45 8.60 -11.70
CA ASP A 50 -11.93 9.48 -10.66
C ASP A 50 -13.34 9.16 -10.10
N ARG A 51 -13.83 7.94 -10.37
CA ARG A 51 -15.14 7.43 -9.92
C ARG A 51 -15.03 6.61 -8.63
N CYS A 52 -16.09 6.62 -7.84
CA CYS A 52 -16.18 5.91 -6.57
C CYS A 52 -16.91 4.57 -6.72
N MET A 53 -16.51 3.58 -5.93
CA MET A 53 -17.23 2.32 -5.76
C MET A 53 -18.61 2.61 -5.14
N ASP A 54 -19.68 2.12 -5.77
CA ASP A 54 -21.07 2.48 -5.48
C ASP A 54 -21.95 1.23 -5.51
N ASP A 55 -22.73 1.01 -4.46
CA ASP A 55 -23.77 -0.03 -4.43
C ASP A 55 -25.12 0.57 -4.06
N THR A 56 -26.05 0.50 -5.02
CA THR A 56 -27.40 1.10 -4.91
C THR A 56 -28.43 0.06 -5.37
N SER A 57 -29.71 0.44 -5.41
CA SER A 57 -30.76 -0.38 -6.04
C SER A 57 -30.50 -0.68 -7.52
N ASN A 58 -29.59 0.03 -8.17
CA ASN A 58 -29.14 -0.24 -9.54
C ASN A 58 -27.94 -1.20 -9.61
N GLY A 59 -27.51 -1.79 -8.49
CA GLY A 59 -26.42 -2.76 -8.39
C GLY A 59 -25.03 -2.17 -8.14
N PHE A 60 -24.06 -3.08 -7.95
CA PHE A 60 -22.65 -2.77 -7.68
C PHE A 60 -21.92 -2.28 -8.93
N ARG A 61 -21.31 -1.10 -8.84
CA ARG A 61 -20.72 -0.38 -9.99
C ARG A 61 -19.73 0.70 -9.53
N THR A 62 -19.32 1.55 -10.49
CA THR A 62 -18.71 2.85 -10.18
C THR A 62 -19.66 4.00 -10.53
N TRP A 63 -19.69 5.04 -9.70
CA TRP A 63 -20.52 6.25 -9.85
C TRP A 63 -19.70 7.53 -9.59
N PRO A 64 -20.10 8.74 -10.04
CA PRO A 64 -19.49 9.96 -9.56
C PRO A 64 -19.48 9.99 -8.03
N CYS A 65 -18.33 10.36 -7.47
CA CYS A 65 -18.15 10.45 -6.03
C CYS A 65 -19.11 11.50 -5.46
N ASN A 66 -19.96 11.10 -4.52
CA ASN A 66 -21.03 11.95 -3.97
C ASN A 66 -21.20 11.85 -2.45
N SER A 67 -20.27 11.20 -1.74
CA SER A 67 -20.25 11.08 -0.27
C SER A 67 -21.53 10.49 0.34
N THR A 68 -22.19 9.59 -0.39
CA THR A 68 -23.39 8.88 0.09
C THR A 68 -23.03 7.59 0.84
N PRO A 69 -23.96 7.05 1.65
CA PRO A 69 -23.76 5.75 2.32
C PRO A 69 -23.51 4.60 1.34
N TYR A 70 -24.04 4.70 0.12
CA TYR A 70 -23.83 3.73 -0.97
C TYR A 70 -22.37 3.63 -1.44
N GLN A 71 -21.52 4.58 -1.01
CA GLN A 71 -20.09 4.65 -1.33
C GLN A 71 -19.20 4.54 -0.07
N SER A 72 -19.78 4.06 1.04
CA SER A 72 -19.15 3.97 2.37
C SER A 72 -19.03 2.51 2.82
N TRP A 73 -17.84 2.11 3.27
CA TRP A 73 -17.49 0.70 3.52
C TRP A 73 -16.78 0.55 4.87
N PHE A 74 -17.16 -0.45 5.68
CA PHE A 74 -16.60 -0.70 7.01
C PHE A 74 -15.74 -1.97 7.05
#